data_AF-A0AAD8XDB1-F1
#
_entry.id   AF-A0AAD8XDB1-F1
#
_cell.length_a   1.000
_cell.length_b   1.000
_cell.length_c   1.000
_cell.angle_alpha   90.00
_cell.angle_beta   90.00
_cell.angle_gamma   90.00
#
_symmetry.space_group_name_H-M   'P 1'
#
loop_
_entity.id
_entity.type
_entity.pdbx_description
1 polymer ?
#
loop_
_entity_poly.entity_id
_entity_poly.type
_entity_poly.pdbx_seq_one_letter_code
_entity_poly.pdbx_strand_id
1 'polypeptide(L)' 'MKYSVFTLFAVAAAFVAAAPTEMVEKRQAASTVPVEEAAMTDANGNIVPFNTAGVYQANKEAGI' A
#
# COMPACT_ATOMS: atom_id res chain seq x y z
N MET A 1 -46.49 -12.24 -5.37
CA MET A 1 -45.03 -12.10 -5.56
C MET A 1 -44.83 -10.97 -6.57
N LYS A 2 -44.35 -9.79 -6.15
CA LYS A 2 -44.41 -8.54 -6.95
C LYS A 2 -43.09 -8.13 -7.61
N TYR A 3 -42.04 -8.94 -7.49
CA TYR A 3 -40.73 -8.61 -8.04
C TYR A 3 -40.39 -9.60 -9.15
N SER A 4 -40.30 -9.06 -10.36
CA SER A 4 -39.94 -9.81 -11.56
C SER A 4 -38.43 -9.97 -11.62
N VAL A 5 -37.96 -11.02 -12.27
CA VAL A 5 -36.54 -11.28 -12.54
C VAL A 5 -35.88 -10.09 -13.26
N PHE A 6 -36.64 -9.36 -14.08
CA PHE A 6 -36.18 -8.12 -14.70
C PHE A 6 -35.78 -7.03 -13.70
N THR A 7 -36.48 -6.95 -12.56
CA THR A 7 -36.14 -5.99 -11.52
C THR A 7 -34.78 -6.32 -10.90
N LEU A 8 -34.46 -7.61 -10.73
CA LEU A 8 -33.17 -8.04 -10.22
C LEU A 8 -32.03 -7.73 -11.22
N PHE A 9 -32.27 -7.97 -12.51
CA PHE A 9 -31.29 -7.63 -13.57
C PHE A 9 -31.04 -6.12 -13.68
N ALA A 10 -32.09 -5.30 -13.60
CA ALA A 10 -31.95 -3.85 -13.63
C ALA A 10 -31.12 -3.32 -12.45
N VAL A 11 -31.34 -3.87 -11.25
CA VAL A 11 -30.56 -3.51 -10.06
C VAL A 11 -29.10 -3.95 -10.21
N ALA A 12 -28.84 -5.18 -10.65
CA ALA A 12 -27.48 -5.66 -10.86
C ALA A 12 -26.70 -4.83 -11.89
N ALA A 13 -27.34 -4.48 -13.01
CA ALA A 13 -26.74 -3.64 -14.05
C ALA A 13 -26.39 -2.23 -13.52
N ALA A 14 -27.25 -1.64 -12.70
CA ALA A 14 -27.00 -0.34 -12.08
C ALA A 14 -25.78 -0.37 -11.13
N PHE A 15 -25.61 -1.46 -10.36
CA PHE A 15 -24.44 -1.62 -9.48
C PHE A 15 -23.13 -1.80 -10.25
N VAL A 16 -23.15 -2.53 -11.37
CA VAL A 16 -21.96 -2.71 -12.22
C VAL A 16 -21.59 -1.41 -12.92
N ALA A 17 -22.57 -0.64 -13.42
CA ALA A 17 -22.33 0.64 -14.07
C ALA A 17 -21.84 1.74 -13.11
N ALA A 18 -22.23 1.68 -11.84
CA ALA A 18 -21.80 2.62 -10.81
C ALA A 18 -20.50 2.21 -10.10
N ALA A 19 -19.92 1.05 -10.45
CA ALA A 19 -18.66 0.62 -9.87
C ALA A 19 -17.54 1.58 -10.29
N PRO A 20 -16.69 2.03 -9.35
CA PRO A 20 -15.52 2.84 -9.71
C PRO A 20 -14.65 2.06 -10.69
N THR A 21 -14.36 2.65 -11.84
CA THR A 21 -13.53 2.06 -12.90
C THR A 21 -12.06 2.04 -12.54
N GLU A 22 -11.64 2.90 -11.62
CA GLU A 22 -10.29 2.93 -11.08
C GLU A 22 -10.24 2.10 -9.80
N MET A 23 -9.41 1.04 -9.83
CA MET A 23 -9.01 0.39 -8.59
C MET A 23 -8.25 1.43 -7.77
N VAL A 24 -8.69 1.66 -6.53
CA VAL A 24 -7.94 2.51 -5.58
C VAL A 24 -6.50 2.02 -5.57
N GLU A 25 -5.58 2.87 -6.03
CA GLU A 25 -4.17 2.52 -6.04
C GLU A 25 -3.76 2.08 -4.64
N LYS A 26 -2.94 1.04 -4.56
CA LYS A 26 -2.41 0.61 -3.26
C LYS A 26 -1.69 1.80 -2.65
N ARG A 27 -2.17 2.25 -1.48
CA ARG A 27 -1.59 3.39 -0.74
C ARG A 27 -0.11 3.21 -0.41
N GLN A 28 0.38 1.97 -0.50
CA GLN A 28 1.78 1.61 -0.37
C GLN A 28 2.15 0.77 -1.58
N ALA A 29 3.15 1.22 -2.35
CA ALA A 29 3.84 0.36 -3.30
C ALA A 29 4.38 -0.86 -2.54
N ALA A 30 4.40 -2.03 -3.19
CA ALA A 30 4.98 -3.22 -2.57
C ALA A 30 6.43 -2.92 -2.18
N SER A 31 6.72 -2.88 -0.88
CA SER A 31 8.08 -2.71 -0.39
C SER A 31 8.92 -3.90 -0.88
N THR A 32 10.06 -3.60 -1.50
CA THR A 32 11.06 -4.63 -1.85
C THR A 32 11.97 -4.97 -0.67
N VAL A 33 11.87 -4.23 0.44
CA VAL A 33 12.62 -4.48 1.66
C VAL A 33 11.89 -5.55 2.49
N PRO A 34 12.55 -6.65 2.89
CA PRO A 34 11.97 -7.66 3.77
C PRO A 34 11.48 -7.06 5.10
N VAL A 35 10.45 -7.67 5.71
CA VAL A 35 9.81 -7.12 6.92
C VAL A 35 10.67 -7.23 8.17
N GLU A 36 11.64 -8.13 8.13
CA GLU A 36 12.66 -8.39 9.14
C GLU A 36 13.86 -7.43 9.05
N GLU A 37 13.93 -6.60 7.99
CA GLU A 37 15.00 -5.63 7.78
C GLU A 37 14.55 -4.21 8.14
N ALA A 38 15.48 -3.43 8.69
CA ALA A 38 15.25 -2.00 8.89
C ALA A 38 15.19 -1.26 7.54
N ALA A 39 14.26 -0.31 7.42
CA ALA A 39 14.04 0.47 6.20
C ALA A 39 14.02 1.98 6.50
N MET A 40 14.21 2.78 5.46
CA MET A 40 14.06 4.24 5.47
C MET A 40 13.40 4.73 4.18
N THR A 41 13.03 6.01 4.14
CA THR A 41 12.47 6.64 2.94
C THR A 41 13.54 7.47 2.24
N ASP A 42 13.67 7.33 0.92
CA ASP A 42 14.56 8.18 0.11
C ASP A 42 13.93 9.54 -0.22
N ALA A 43 14.68 10.40 -0.92
CA ALA A 43 14.21 11.74 -1.31
C ALA A 43 12.99 11.72 -2.25
N ASN A 44 12.73 10.59 -2.91
CA ASN A 44 11.66 10.41 -3.87
C ASN A 44 10.43 9.74 -3.24
N GLY A 45 10.48 9.41 -1.95
CA GLY A 45 9.40 8.74 -1.23
C GLY A 45 9.42 7.20 -1.34
N ASN A 46 10.48 6.61 -1.92
CA ASN A 46 10.59 5.15 -1.99
C ASN A 46 11.07 4.56 -0.66
N ILE A 47 10.58 3.37 -0.33
CA ILE A 47 11.07 2.57 0.78
C ILE A 47 12.36 1.87 0.32
N VAL A 48 13.46 2.14 1.02
CA VAL A 48 14.79 1.56 0.75
C VAL A 48 15.37 0.94 2.03
N PRO A 49 16.31 -0.03 1.93
CA PRO A 49 16.98 -0.58 3.10
C PRO A 49 17.67 0.51 3.91
N PHE A 50 17.66 0.39 5.24
CA PHE A 50 18.33 1.33 6.12
C PHE A 50 19.85 1.30 5.88
N ASN A 51 20.43 2.47 5.55
CA ASN A 51 21.86 2.60 5.36
C ASN A 51 22.53 3.15 6.63
N THR A 52 23.45 2.38 7.20
CA THR A 52 24.22 2.78 8.39
C THR A 52 25.42 3.66 8.09
N ALA A 53 25.79 3.83 6.81
CA ALA A 53 26.91 4.66 6.41
C ALA A 53 26.66 6.13 6.80
N GLY A 54 27.50 6.67 7.68
CA GLY A 54 27.38 8.03 8.19
C GLY A 54 26.39 8.21 9.34
N VAL A 55 25.79 7.13 9.85
CA VAL A 55 24.99 7.19 11.08
C VAL A 55 25.93 7.30 12.27
N TYR A 56 25.81 8.40 13.01
CA TYR A 56 26.52 8.60 14.27
C TYR A 56 26.07 7.55 15.29
N GLN A 57 27.04 6.82 15.84
CA GLN A 57 26.78 5.74 16.80
C GLN A 57 27.56 5.99 18.08
N ALA A 58 26.98 6.78 18.98
CA ALA A 58 27.61 7.17 20.25
C ALA A 58 28.13 5.96 21.06
N ASN A 59 27.35 4.87 21.14
CA ASN A 59 27.74 3.68 21.90
C ASN A 59 28.91 2.93 21.25
N LYS A 60 28.90 2.82 19.92
CA LYS A 60 30.00 2.22 19.16
C LYS A 60 31.29 3.03 19.33
N GLU A 61 31.20 4.35 19.33
CA GLU A 61 32.34 5.24 19.59
C GLU A 61 32.81 5.18 21.05
N ALA A 62 31.87 5.00 22.00
CA ALA A 62 32.15 4.83 23.42
C ALA A 62 32.64 3.42 23.80
N GLY A 63 32.64 2.46 22.86
CA GLY A 63 33.12 1.09 23.09
C GLY A 63 32.26 0.26 24.03
N ILE A 64 30.96 0.56 24.12
CA ILE A 64 29.99 -0.09 25.01
C ILE A 64 28.86 -0.77 24.22
#